data_AF-A0A7Y1MJT8-F1
#
_entry.id   AF-A0A7Y1MJT8-F1
#
_cell.length_a   1.000
_cell.length_b   1.000
_cell.length_c   1.000
_cell.angle_alpha   90.00
_cell.angle_beta   90.00
_cell.angle_gamma   90.00
#
_symmetry.space_group_name_H-M   'P 1'
#
loop_
_entity.id
_entity.type
_entity.pdbx_description
1 polymer ?
#
loop_
_entity_poly.entity_id
_entity_poly.type
_entity_poly.pdbx_seq_one_letter_code
_entity_poly.pdbx_strand_id
1 'polypeptide(L)'
;DVEVTGDLQQATIFYSTLSDLAGERQKTEAGLNASKGKVRSELGKRLSIYKTPEIFFERDRSVDYGSHIDALLKKIKTDDVADDMDDAEEDSE
;
A
#
# COMPACT_ATOMS: atom_id res chain seq x y z
N ASP A 1 -5.42 -4.94 0.04
CA ASP A 1 -6.87 -4.73 -0.08
C ASP A 1 -7.41 -5.50 -1.29
N VAL A 2 -8.73 -5.65 -1.45
CA VAL A 2 -9.33 -6.33 -2.62
C VAL A 2 -10.59 -5.60 -3.11
N GLU A 3 -10.60 -5.21 -4.38
CA GLU A 3 -11.80 -4.73 -5.08
C GLU A 3 -12.36 -5.81 -5.98
N VAL A 4 -13.69 -5.93 -6.01
CA VAL A 4 -14.39 -6.89 -6.85
C VAL A 4 -15.47 -6.16 -7.63
N THR A 5 -15.63 -6.50 -8.91
CA THR A 5 -16.69 -5.92 -9.73
C THR A 5 -18.06 -6.36 -9.23
N GLY A 6 -19.10 -5.54 -9.47
CA GLY A 6 -20.47 -5.84 -8.99
C GLY A 6 -21.07 -7.13 -9.56
N ASP A 7 -20.55 -7.61 -10.68
CA ASP A 7 -20.91 -8.90 -11.29
C ASP A 7 -20.00 -10.07 -10.86
N LEU A 8 -19.06 -9.82 -9.93
CA LEU A 8 -18.13 -10.79 -9.36
C LEU A 8 -17.23 -11.50 -10.38
N GLN A 9 -17.08 -10.94 -11.58
CA GLN A 9 -16.27 -11.55 -12.64
C GLN A 9 -14.79 -11.18 -12.54
N GLN A 10 -14.47 -10.04 -11.92
CA GLN A 10 -13.10 -9.56 -11.79
C GLN A 10 -12.81 -9.18 -10.35
N ALA A 11 -11.62 -9.54 -9.88
CA ALA A 11 -11.11 -9.19 -8.57
C ALA A 11 -9.70 -8.60 -8.69
N THR A 12 -9.53 -7.36 -8.24
CA THR A 12 -8.24 -6.67 -8.17
C THR A 12 -7.70 -6.74 -6.75
N ILE A 13 -6.56 -7.41 -6.60
CA ILE A 13 -5.87 -7.58 -5.32
C ILE A 13 -4.74 -6.56 -5.24
N PHE A 14 -4.84 -5.66 -4.27
CA PHE A 14 -3.83 -4.65 -3.98
C PHE A 14 -2.76 -5.20 -3.05
N TYR A 15 -1.50 -5.11 -3.48
CA TYR A 15 -0.34 -5.55 -2.69
C TYR A 15 0.64 -4.40 -2.47
N SER A 16 1.33 -4.43 -1.33
CA SER A 16 2.47 -3.55 -1.05
C SER A 16 3.75 -4.36 -1.00
N THR A 17 4.87 -3.73 -1.34
CA THR A 17 6.20 -4.34 -1.25
C THR A 17 7.03 -3.57 -0.24
N LEU A 18 7.78 -4.26 0.61
CA LEU A 18 8.68 -3.64 1.60
C LEU A 18 9.86 -2.89 0.96
N SER A 19 10.20 -3.23 -0.29
CA SER A 19 11.33 -2.64 -1.01
C SER A 19 10.89 -1.63 -2.06
N ASP A 20 11.57 -0.49 -2.11
CA ASP A 20 11.35 0.56 -3.12
C ASP A 20 12.18 0.39 -4.39
N LEU A 21 13.05 -0.62 -4.44
CA LEU A 21 13.90 -0.91 -5.58
C LEU A 21 13.05 -1.32 -6.79
N ALA A 22 13.18 -0.56 -7.89
CA ALA A 22 12.44 -0.79 -9.13
C ALA A 22 12.60 -2.23 -9.67
N GLY A 23 13.79 -2.81 -9.55
CA GLY A 23 14.06 -4.17 -9.99
C GLY A 23 13.36 -5.26 -9.17
N GLU A 24 13.18 -5.05 -7.86
CA GLU A 24 12.45 -6.00 -7.02
C GLU A 24 10.94 -5.89 -7.24
N ARG A 25 10.44 -4.67 -7.42
CA ARG A 25 9.04 -4.41 -7.77
C ARG A 25 8.62 -5.19 -9.02
N GLN A 26 9.42 -5.14 -10.09
CA GLN A 26 9.12 -5.83 -11.34
C GLN A 26 9.18 -7.36 -11.20
N LYS A 27 10.13 -7.88 -10.40
CA LYS A 27 10.20 -9.33 -10.10
C LYS A 27 8.99 -9.81 -9.31
N THR A 28 8.57 -9.05 -8.29
CA THR A 28 7.38 -9.37 -7.51
C THR A 28 6.12 -9.35 -8.38
N GLU A 29 5.96 -8.34 -9.23
CA GLU A 29 4.84 -8.26 -10.17
C GLU A 29 4.81 -9.47 -11.12
N ALA A 30 5.96 -9.83 -11.70
CA ALA A 30 6.07 -11.00 -12.57
C ALA A 30 5.76 -12.31 -11.83
N GLY A 31 6.24 -12.47 -10.59
CA GLY A 31 5.97 -13.64 -9.76
C GLY A 31 4.50 -13.78 -9.37
N LEU A 32 3.87 -12.67 -8.98
CA LEU A 32 2.44 -12.63 -8.68
C LEU A 32 1.62 -12.96 -9.93
N ASN A 33 1.93 -12.36 -11.07
CA ASN A 33 1.28 -12.63 -12.35
C ASN A 33 1.41 -14.11 -12.76
N ALA A 34 2.57 -14.73 -12.58
CA ALA A 34 2.77 -16.16 -12.85
C ALA A 34 1.96 -17.06 -11.89
N SER A 35 1.71 -16.60 -10.66
CA SER A 35 0.96 -17.34 -9.66
C SER A 35 -0.57 -17.25 -9.81
N LYS A 36 -1.09 -16.34 -10.64
CA LYS A 36 -2.54 -16.10 -10.84
C LYS A 36 -3.35 -17.38 -11.03
N GLY A 37 -2.87 -18.29 -11.87
CA GLY A 37 -3.56 -19.56 -12.14
C GLY A 37 -3.69 -20.46 -10.90
N LYS A 38 -2.64 -20.53 -10.07
CA LYS A 38 -2.67 -21.30 -8.81
C LYS A 38 -3.63 -20.68 -7.80
N VAL A 39 -3.58 -19.35 -7.64
CA VAL A 39 -4.49 -18.62 -6.74
C VAL A 39 -5.93 -18.83 -7.17
N ARG A 40 -6.22 -18.71 -8.48
CA ARG A 40 -7.56 -18.94 -9.01
C ARG A 40 -8.03 -20.38 -8.79
N SER A 41 -7.15 -21.37 -8.97
CA SER A 41 -7.48 -22.78 -8.71
C SER A 41 -7.82 -23.04 -7.25
N GLU A 42 -7.06 -22.48 -6.31
CA GLU A 42 -7.34 -22.62 -4.87
C GLU A 42 -8.63 -21.90 -4.48
N LEU A 43 -8.89 -20.70 -5.02
CA LEU A 43 -10.14 -19.98 -4.79
C LEU A 43 -11.34 -20.75 -5.33
N GLY A 44 -11.24 -21.35 -6.51
CA GLY A 44 -12.31 -22.17 -7.08
C GLY A 44 -12.67 -23.41 -6.25
N LYS A 45 -11.72 -23.95 -5.45
CA LYS A 45 -12.01 -25.07 -4.53
C LYS A 45 -12.71 -24.62 -3.24
N ARG A 46 -12.53 -23.37 -2.82
CA ARG A 46 -13.02 -22.86 -1.52
C ARG A 46 -14.27 -22.00 -1.66
N LEU A 47 -14.44 -21.31 -2.78
CA LEU A 47 -15.58 -20.45 -3.04
C LEU A 47 -16.73 -21.28 -3.63
N SER A 48 -17.93 -21.13 -3.07
CA SER A 48 -19.17 -21.74 -3.55
C SER A 48 -19.86 -20.92 -4.65
N ILE A 49 -19.08 -20.30 -5.55
CA ILE A 49 -19.59 -19.44 -6.63
C ILE A 49 -19.49 -20.15 -7.98
N TYR A 50 -20.44 -19.87 -8.87
CA TYR A 50 -20.54 -20.54 -10.17
C TYR A 50 -19.34 -20.26 -11.09
N LYS A 51 -18.76 -19.05 -11.02
CA LYS A 51 -17.56 -18.66 -11.77
C LYS A 51 -16.54 -18.06 -10.83
N THR A 52 -15.31 -18.57 -10.88
CA THR A 52 -14.19 -17.94 -10.18
C THR A 52 -13.76 -16.68 -10.94
N PRO A 53 -13.65 -15.52 -10.27
CA PRO A 53 -13.26 -14.28 -10.92
C PRO A 53 -11.87 -14.36 -11.55
N GLU A 54 -11.64 -13.51 -12.55
CA GLU A 54 -10.29 -13.21 -13.01
C GLU A 54 -9.56 -12.33 -11.99
N ILE A 55 -8.31 -12.69 -11.70
CA ILE A 55 -7.52 -12.05 -10.65
C ILE A 55 -6.51 -11.11 -11.28
N PHE A 56 -6.55 -9.87 -10.85
CA PHE A 56 -5.58 -8.84 -11.16
C PHE A 56 -4.77 -8.50 -9.92
N PHE A 57 -3.49 -8.21 -10.10
CA PHE A 57 -2.62 -7.77 -9.02
C PHE A 57 -2.20 -6.34 -9.35
N GLU A 58 -2.47 -5.42 -8.44
CA GLU A 58 -2.08 -4.03 -8.58
C GLU A 58 -1.32 -3.58 -7.33
N ARG A 59 -0.34 -2.69 -7.50
CA ARG A 59 0.37 -2.17 -6.33
C ARG A 59 -0.49 -1.12 -5.65
N ASP A 60 -0.60 -1.24 -4.34
CA ASP A 60 -1.16 -0.18 -3.51
C ASP A 60 -0.22 1.04 -3.49
N ARG A 61 -0.68 2.16 -4.07
CA ARG A 61 0.08 3.43 -4.09
C ARG A 61 -0.12 4.24 -2.81
N SER A 62 -1.06 3.87 -1.95
CA SER A 62 -1.43 4.63 -0.76
C SER A 62 -0.36 4.54 0.34
N VAL A 63 0.40 3.44 0.37
CA VAL A 63 1.46 3.20 1.38
C VAL A 63 2.64 4.17 1.21
N ASP A 64 3.03 4.45 -0.03
CA ASP A 64 4.10 5.43 -0.33
C ASP A 64 3.70 6.84 0.14
N TYR A 65 2.42 7.19 -0.02
CA TYR A 65 1.89 8.49 0.37
C TYR A 65 1.80 8.67 1.89
N GLY A 66 1.40 7.63 2.63
CA GLY A 66 1.35 7.66 4.09
C GLY A 66 2.71 7.91 4.73
N SER A 67 3.76 7.25 4.23
CA SER A 67 5.13 7.45 4.71
C SER A 67 5.65 8.88 4.46
N HIS A 68 5.25 9.47 3.33
CA HIS A 68 5.58 10.85 3.00
C HIS A 68 4.84 11.85 3.90
N ILE A 69 3.55 11.61 4.17
CA ILE A 69 2.77 12.42 5.11
C ILE A 69 3.34 12.33 6.53
N ASP A 70 3.68 11.15 7.02
CA ASP A 70 4.27 10.98 8.35
C ASP A 70 5.61 11.71 8.49
N ALA A 71 6.43 11.70 7.43
CA ALA A 71 7.67 12.47 7.39
C ALA A 71 7.42 13.99 7.43
N LEU A 72 6.42 14.47 6.69
CA LEU A 72 6.01 15.88 6.71
C LEU A 72 5.42 16.31 8.07
N LEU A 73 4.55 15.48 8.67
CA LEU A 73 3.98 15.72 9.99
C LEU A 73 5.05 15.76 11.09
N LYS A 74 6.04 14.86 11.03
CA LYS A 74 7.19 14.90 11.95
C LYS A 74 8.01 16.18 11.79
N LYS A 75 8.19 16.65 10.55
CA LYS A 75 8.92 17.89 10.29
C LYS A 75 8.21 19.10 10.89
N ILE A 76 6.92 19.24 10.63
CA ILE A 76 6.10 20.33 11.18
C ILE A 76 6.12 20.32 12.72
N LYS A 77 5.93 19.16 13.35
CA LYS A 77 6.06 19.04 14.82
C LYS A 77 7.44 19.39 15.37
N THR A 78 8.49 19.25 14.58
CA THR A 78 9.84 19.62 15.02
C THR A 78 10.06 21.13 14.87
N ASP A 79 9.51 21.72 13.81
CA ASP A 79 9.55 23.17 13.57
C ASP A 79 8.71 23.94 14.62
N ASP A 80 7.51 23.44 14.98
CA ASP A 80 6.68 24.05 16.04
C ASP A 80 7.35 24.00 17.43
N VAL A 81 8.13 22.95 17.73
CA VAL A 81 8.84 22.83 19.02
C VAL A 81 10.10 23.70 19.08
N ALA A 82 10.66 24.08 17.92
CA ALA A 82 11.78 25.01 17.86
C ALA A 82 11.33 26.47 18.08
N ASP A 83 10.13 26.84 17.60
CA ASP A 83 9.55 28.18 17.80
C ASP A 83 9.17 28.45 19.28
N ASP A 84 8.68 27.42 19.99
CA ASP A 84 8.34 27.53 21.43
C ASP A 84 9.58 27.63 22.36
N MET A 85 10.79 27.35 21.87
CA MET A 85 12.03 27.45 22.66
C MET A 85 12.70 28.83 22.53
N ASP A 86 12.46 29.57 21.46
CA ASP A 86 13.01 30.93 21.30
C ASP A 86 12.25 31.96 22.16
N ASP A 87 10.97 31.72 22.47
CA ASP A 87 10.15 32.60 23.35
C ASP A 87 10.48 32.45 24.85
N ALA A 88 11.23 31.43 25.27
CA ALA A 88 11.56 31.17 26.68
C ALA A 88 12.89 31.81 27.14
N GLU A 89 13.72 32.30 26.22
CA GLU A 89 15.04 32.89 26.53
C GLU A 89 15.01 34.43 26.60
N GLU A 90 13.94 35.10 26.15
CA GLU A 90 13.80 36.58 26.20
C GLU A 90 13.30 37.14 27.54
N ASP A 91 12.75 36.31 28.45
CA ASP A 91 12.15 36.78 29.72
C ASP A 91 13.15 36.81 30.90
N SER A 92 14.47 36.72 30.63
CA SER A 92 15.51 36.62 31.66
C SER A 92 16.59 37.73 31.68
N GLU A 93 16.40 38.83 30.94
CA GLU A 93 17.27 40.04 31.03
C GLU A 93 16.57 41.28 31.60
#